data_AF-A0A4Q3DMS5-F1
#
_entry.id   AF-A0A4Q3DMS5-F1
#
_cell.length_a   1.000
_cell.length_b   1.000
_cell.length_c   1.000
_cell.angle_alpha   90.00
_cell.angle_beta   90.00
_cell.angle_gamma   90.00
#
_symmetry.space_group_name_H-M   'P 1'
#
loop_
_entity.id
_entity.type
_entity.pdbx_description
1 polymer ?
#
loop_
_entity_poly.entity_id
_entity_poly.type
_entity_poly.pdbx_seq_one_letter_code
_entity_poly.pdbx_strand_id
1 'polypeptide(L)'
;MFNDIIKGFTTAGKGLNLTLKHFFAAKNSREVLSVQSDNYFKQQEGNNTIQYPHQTLPVPETGRYQLFVEMDDCIVCDLCAKICPVNCIDIESIK
;
A
#
# COMPACT_ATOMS: atom_id res chain seq x y z
N MET A 1 34.15 -26.18 18.50
CA MET A 1 34.27 -24.97 19.34
C MET A 1 34.88 -23.79 18.58
N PHE A 2 36.18 -23.78 18.23
CA PHE A 2 36.78 -22.65 17.49
C PHE A 2 36.20 -22.45 16.08
N ASN A 3 35.93 -23.51 15.32
CA ASN A 3 35.29 -23.41 14.00
C ASN A 3 33.86 -22.85 14.06
N ASP A 4 33.13 -23.09 15.16
CA ASP A 4 31.76 -22.62 15.31
C ASP A 4 31.72 -21.13 15.63
N ILE A 5 32.69 -20.66 16.43
CA ILE A 5 32.93 -19.24 16.70
C ILE A 5 33.29 -18.50 15.39
N ILE A 6 34.21 -19.05 14.60
CA ILE A 6 34.59 -18.47 13.30
C ILE A 6 33.39 -18.44 12.34
N LYS A 7 32.62 -19.53 12.27
CA LYS A 7 31.38 -19.57 11.47
C LYS A 7 30.41 -18.47 11.91
N GLY A 8 30.19 -18.29 13.21
CA GLY A 8 29.34 -17.23 13.77
C GLY A 8 29.77 -15.83 13.34
N PHE A 9 31.06 -15.50 13.44
CA PHE A 9 31.59 -14.21 12.99
C PHE A 9 31.46 -14.02 11.48
N THR A 10 31.70 -15.07 10.67
CA THR A 10 31.56 -14.96 9.21
C THR A 10 30.10 -14.77 8.78
N THR A 11 29.14 -15.41 9.46
CA THR A 11 27.71 -15.22 9.18
C THR A 11 27.26 -13.82 9.61
N ALA A 12 27.72 -13.34 10.76
CA ALA A 12 27.43 -11.97 11.22
C ALA A 12 28.01 -10.92 10.25
N GLY A 13 29.25 -11.11 9.79
CA GLY A 13 29.88 -10.24 8.79
C GLY A 13 29.15 -10.23 7.45
N LYS A 14 28.64 -11.38 6.98
CA LYS A 14 27.78 -11.47 5.79
C LYS A 14 26.47 -10.69 5.97
N GLY A 15 25.81 -10.83 7.12
CA GLY A 15 24.60 -10.08 7.45
C GLY A 15 24.84 -8.57 7.48
N LEU A 16 25.92 -8.14 8.15
CA LEU A 16 26.31 -6.75 8.22
C LEU A 16 26.60 -6.15 6.82
N ASN A 17 27.30 -6.89 5.96
CA ASN A 17 27.55 -6.44 4.58
C ASN A 17 26.23 -6.24 3.79
N LEU A 18 25.27 -7.15 3.96
CA LEU A 18 23.95 -7.01 3.35
C LEU A 18 23.22 -5.77 3.89
N THR A 19 23.25 -5.54 5.20
CA THR A 19 22.67 -4.35 5.82
C THR A 19 23.32 -3.07 5.31
N LEU A 20 24.66 -3.02 5.21
CA LEU A 20 25.39 -1.88 4.67
C LEU A 20 25.01 -1.62 3.20
N LYS A 21 24.90 -2.68 2.39
CA LYS A 21 24.45 -2.56 0.99
C LYS A 21 23.07 -1.90 0.91
N HIS A 22 22.10 -2.35 1.70
CA HIS A 22 20.76 -1.76 1.71
C HIS A 22 20.73 -0.34 2.31
N PHE A 23 21.55 -0.08 3.33
CA PHE A 23 21.66 1.25 3.95
C PHE A 23 22.12 2.31 2.93
N PHE A 24 23.15 2.00 2.14
CA PHE A 24 23.62 2.92 1.10
C PHE A 24 22.71 2.96 -0.14
N ALA A 25 22.06 1.85 -0.51
CA ALA A 25 21.07 1.83 -1.58
C ALA A 25 19.81 2.66 -1.25
N ALA A 26 19.45 2.77 0.03
CA ALA A 26 18.30 3.55 0.51
C ALA A 26 18.54 5.07 0.57
N LYS A 27 19.69 5.57 0.10
CA LYS A 27 20.00 7.01 0.08
C LYS A 27 19.10 7.80 -0.89
N ASN A 28 18.65 7.16 -1.97
CA ASN A 28 17.76 7.78 -2.95
C ASN A 28 16.30 7.44 -2.64
N SER A 29 15.40 8.40 -2.85
CA SER A 29 13.97 8.16 -2.71
C SER A 29 13.41 7.44 -3.93
N ARG A 30 12.49 6.50 -3.71
CA ARG A 30 11.69 5.88 -4.76
C ARG A 30 10.76 6.92 -5.43
N GLU A 31 10.49 6.73 -6.71
CA GLU A 31 9.48 7.50 -7.44
C GLU A 31 8.05 7.08 -7.05
N VAL A 32 7.18 8.07 -6.88
CA VAL A 32 5.77 7.85 -6.52
C VAL A 32 4.97 7.46 -7.77
N LEU A 33 4.89 6.16 -8.06
CA LEU A 33 4.15 5.62 -9.19
C LEU A 33 2.78 5.06 -8.77
N SER A 34 1.85 4.97 -9.74
CA SER A 34 0.60 4.23 -9.57
C SER A 34 0.85 2.73 -9.44
N VAL A 35 0.02 2.07 -8.62
CA VAL A 35 -0.01 0.61 -8.47
C VAL A 35 -0.27 -0.10 -9.80
N GLN A 36 -0.93 0.60 -10.75
CA GLN A 36 -1.22 0.07 -12.09
C GLN A 36 -0.04 0.14 -13.05
N SER A 37 1.07 0.80 -12.69
CA SER A 37 2.23 0.95 -13.58
C SER A 37 3.02 -0.35 -13.73
N ASP A 38 3.46 -0.67 -14.95
CA ASP A 38 4.25 -1.88 -15.26
C ASP A 38 5.55 -1.99 -14.46
N ASN A 39 6.05 -0.86 -13.98
CA ASN A 39 7.31 -0.76 -13.24
C ASN A 39 7.12 -0.68 -11.72
N TYR A 40 5.87 -0.73 -11.21
CA TYR A 40 5.59 -0.61 -9.77
C TYR A 40 6.35 -1.62 -8.91
N PHE A 41 6.40 -2.90 -9.32
CA PHE A 41 7.09 -3.97 -8.58
C PHE A 41 8.58 -4.12 -8.93
N LYS A 42 9.08 -3.37 -9.92
CA LYS A 42 10.48 -3.47 -10.39
C LYS A 42 11.41 -2.51 -9.65
N GLN A 43 10.86 -1.53 -8.93
CA GLN A 43 11.62 -0.59 -8.11
C GLN A 43 12.06 -1.25 -6.78
N GLN A 44 13.16 -1.99 -6.82
CA GLN A 44 13.74 -2.67 -5.65
C GLN A 44 14.82 -1.83 -4.92
N GLU A 45 15.19 -0.69 -5.50
CA GLU A 45 16.23 0.20 -4.96
C GLU A 45 15.60 1.51 -4.45
N GLY A 46 16.25 2.10 -3.44
CA GLY A 46 15.78 3.32 -2.76
C GLY A 46 14.96 3.06 -1.50
N ASN A 47 14.33 4.12 -0.99
CA ASN A 47 13.45 4.01 0.17
C ASN A 47 12.12 3.33 -0.20
N ASN A 48 11.62 2.43 0.66
CA ASN A 48 10.35 1.73 0.41
C ASN A 48 9.12 2.49 0.91
N THR A 49 9.31 3.55 1.70
CA THR A 49 8.22 4.34 2.29
C THR A 49 8.08 5.67 1.58
N ILE A 50 6.86 6.19 1.58
CA ILE A 50 6.54 7.58 1.25
C ILE A 50 6.31 8.37 2.54
N GLN A 51 6.47 9.69 2.50
CA GLN A 51 6.19 10.56 3.65
C GLN A 51 4.77 11.13 3.56
N TYR A 52 3.77 10.38 4.02
CA TYR A 52 2.42 10.91 4.16
C TYR A 52 2.36 11.94 5.30
N PRO A 53 1.68 13.09 5.16
CA PRO A 53 0.82 13.52 4.04
C PRO A 53 1.53 14.33 2.93
N HIS A 54 2.82 14.59 3.06
CA HIS A 54 3.60 15.42 2.13
C HIS A 54 3.72 14.79 0.73
N GLN A 55 3.72 13.46 0.67
CA GLN A 55 3.71 12.65 -0.54
C GLN A 55 2.54 11.67 -0.47
N THR A 56 1.80 11.53 -1.58
CA THR A 56 0.63 10.66 -1.70
C THR A 56 0.76 9.77 -2.93
N LEU A 57 0.30 8.52 -2.83
CA LEU A 57 0.19 7.67 -4.02
C LEU A 57 -0.95 8.17 -4.90
N PRO A 58 -0.79 8.11 -6.24
CA PRO A 58 -1.88 8.43 -7.15
C PRO A 58 -3.00 7.40 -6.97
N VAL A 59 -4.22 7.92 -6.91
CA VAL A 59 -5.45 7.16 -6.71
C VAL A 59 -5.78 6.40 -8.01
N PRO A 60 -5.91 5.06 -8.01
CA PRO A 60 -6.36 4.32 -9.19
C PRO A 60 -7.80 4.70 -9.56
N GLU A 61 -8.08 4.72 -10.87
CA GLU A 61 -9.41 5.05 -11.42
C GLU A 61 -10.53 4.14 -10.90
N THR A 62 -10.23 2.86 -10.67
CA THR A 62 -11.20 1.84 -10.22
C THR A 62 -11.09 1.50 -8.73
N GLY A 63 -10.55 2.42 -7.92
CA GLY A 63 -10.47 2.22 -6.48
C GLY A 63 -11.84 2.23 -5.82
N ARG A 64 -12.04 1.34 -4.84
CA ARG A 64 -13.25 1.29 -4.03
C ARG A 64 -13.06 2.17 -2.81
N TYR A 65 -13.58 3.40 -2.86
CA TYR A 65 -13.47 4.39 -1.79
C TYR A 65 -14.81 4.57 -1.06
N GLN A 66 -14.93 5.67 -0.32
CA GLN A 66 -16.19 6.10 0.25
C GLN A 66 -17.26 6.20 -0.84
N LEU A 67 -18.43 5.62 -0.56
CA LEU A 67 -19.57 5.67 -1.45
C LEU A 67 -20.05 7.12 -1.56
N PHE A 68 -20.28 7.57 -2.79
CA PHE A 68 -20.95 8.82 -3.10
C PHE A 68 -22.31 8.48 -3.70
N VAL A 69 -23.37 9.14 -3.20
CA VAL A 69 -24.74 8.95 -3.68
C VAL A 69 -25.19 10.26 -4.32
N GLU A 70 -25.53 10.19 -5.60
CA GLU A 70 -26.22 11.28 -6.28
C GLU A 70 -27.71 11.19 -5.89
N MET A 71 -28.17 12.13 -5.07
CA MET A 71 -29.52 12.04 -4.47
C MET A 71 -30.63 12.28 -5.50
N ASP A 72 -30.35 13.07 -6.54
CA ASP A 72 -31.31 13.34 -7.61
C ASP A 72 -31.62 12.10 -8.47
N ASP A 73 -30.68 11.17 -8.55
CA ASP A 73 -30.83 9.90 -9.29
C ASP A 73 -31.40 8.77 -8.41
N CYS A 74 -31.44 8.95 -7.09
CA CYS A 74 -31.88 7.93 -6.16
C CYS A 74 -33.42 7.83 -6.13
N ILE A 75 -33.96 6.70 -6.61
CA ILE A 75 -35.40 6.43 -6.63
C ILE A 75 -35.91 5.62 -5.42
N VAL A 76 -35.11 5.48 -4.36
CA VAL A 76 -35.47 4.73 -3.14
C VAL A 76 -35.93 3.28 -3.45
N CYS A 77 -35.13 2.56 -4.24
CA CYS A 77 -35.46 1.18 -4.66
C CYS A 77 -34.96 0.08 -3.71
N ASP A 78 -34.21 0.44 -2.66
CA ASP A 78 -33.61 -0.46 -1.66
C ASP A 78 -32.63 -1.53 -2.18
N LEU A 79 -32.25 -1.49 -3.46
CA LEU A 79 -31.36 -2.49 -4.05
C LEU A 79 -29.94 -2.45 -3.45
N CYS A 80 -29.39 -1.26 -3.19
CA CYS A 80 -28.07 -1.11 -2.60
C CYS A 80 -28.02 -1.61 -1.14
N ALA A 81 -29.08 -1.36 -0.36
CA ALA A 81 -29.21 -1.90 0.99
C ALA A 81 -29.34 -3.43 0.98
N LYS A 82 -30.18 -3.97 0.10
CA LYS A 82 -30.42 -5.42 0.00
C LYS A 82 -29.20 -6.23 -0.46
N ILE A 83 -28.38 -5.70 -1.36
CA ILE A 83 -27.19 -6.39 -1.86
C ILE A 83 -25.98 -6.25 -0.93
N CYS A 84 -26.03 -5.33 0.05
CA CYS A 84 -24.91 -5.06 0.92
C CYS A 84 -24.58 -6.30 1.78
N PRO A 85 -23.36 -6.87 1.67
CA PRO A 85 -23.02 -8.11 2.35
C PRO A 85 -22.96 -7.99 3.89
N VAL A 86 -22.90 -6.76 4.41
CA VAL A 86 -22.79 -6.46 5.84
C VAL A 86 -23.99 -5.68 6.38
N ASN A 87 -25.03 -5.46 5.56
CA ASN A 87 -26.25 -4.74 5.94
C ASN A 87 -25.97 -3.38 6.63
N CYS A 88 -25.05 -2.57 6.08
CA CYS A 88 -24.63 -1.30 6.68
C CYS A 88 -25.23 -0.05 6.00
N ILE A 89 -26.32 -0.21 5.23
CA ILE A 89 -26.97 0.87 4.50
C ILE A 89 -28.44 0.88 4.91
N ASP A 90 -28.87 2.00 5.48
CA ASP A 90 -30.27 2.28 5.81
C ASP A 90 -30.80 3.37 4.88
N ILE A 91 -32.06 3.23 4.45
CA ILE A 91 -32.72 4.16 3.52
C ILE A 91 -34.05 4.56 4.13
N GLU A 92 -34.29 5.86 4.24
CA GLU A 92 -35.57 6.44 4.64
C GLU A 92 -36.10 7.32 3.54
N SER A 93 -37.38 7.15 3.17
CA SER A 93 -38.03 8.07 2.22
C SER A 93 -38.62 9.25 2.96
N ILE A 94 -38.17 10.44 2.60
CA ILE A 94 -38.81 11.68 3.04
C ILE A 94 -39.92 11.96 2.02
N LYS A 95 -41.14 11.58 2.38
CA LYS A 95 -42.35 12.05 1.67
C LYS A 95 -42.78 13.41 2.20
#